data_AF-A0A0H1RG55-F1
#
_entry.id   AF-A0A0H1RG55-F1
#
_cell.length_a   1.000
_cell.length_b   1.000
_cell.length_c   1.000
_cell.angle_alpha   90.00
_cell.angle_beta   90.00
_cell.angle_gamma   90.00
#
_symmetry.space_group_name_H-M   'P 1'
#
loop_
_entity.id
_entity.type
_entity.pdbx_description
1 polymer ?
#
loop_
_entity_poly.entity_id
_entity_poly.type
_entity_poly.pdbx_seq_one_letter_code
_entity_poly.pdbx_strand_id
1 'polypeptide(L)' 'MSRGDKSAYTDKQKRKAEHIEESYESRGVSEKEAERRAWATVNKQEGGGKKSGSGRH' A
#
# COMPACT_ATOMS: atom_id res chain seq x y z
N MET A 1 -5.70 -1.98 14.48
CA MET A 1 -6.12 -1.32 13.23
C MET A 1 -7.24 -2.14 12.65
N SER A 2 -8.44 -1.57 12.45
CA SER A 2 -9.55 -2.24 11.75
C SER A 2 -9.05 -2.62 10.37
N ARG A 3 -8.79 -3.91 10.21
CA ARG A 3 -8.06 -4.49 9.09
C ARG A 3 -9.00 -4.47 7.90
N GLY A 4 -8.93 -3.40 7.11
CA GLY A 4 -9.34 -3.48 5.71
C GLY A 4 -8.57 -4.65 5.13
N ASP A 5 -9.32 -5.70 4.83
CA ASP A 5 -8.78 -6.99 4.41
C ASP A 5 -7.78 -6.73 3.28
N LYS A 6 -6.50 -7.11 3.42
CA LYS A 6 -5.46 -6.82 2.41
C LYS A 6 -5.82 -7.44 1.04
N SER A 7 -6.83 -8.32 1.00
CA SER A 7 -7.51 -8.80 -0.21
C SER A 7 -8.20 -7.69 -1.03
N ALA A 8 -8.52 -6.54 -0.43
CA ALA A 8 -9.07 -5.34 -1.07
C ALA A 8 -8.07 -4.62 -1.98
N TYR A 9 -6.77 -4.95 -1.91
CA TYR A 9 -5.77 -4.38 -2.79
C TYR A 9 -5.66 -5.15 -4.09
N THR A 10 -5.54 -4.42 -5.19
CA THR A 10 -5.26 -4.99 -6.50
C THR A 10 -3.81 -5.49 -6.56
N ASP A 11 -3.53 -6.47 -7.44
CA ASP A 11 -2.15 -6.97 -7.60
C ASP A 11 -1.19 -5.90 -8.12
N LYS A 12 -1.73 -4.84 -8.75
CA LYS A 12 -0.96 -3.64 -9.12
C LYS A 12 -0.54 -2.83 -7.89
N GLN A 13 -1.42 -2.71 -6.89
CA GLN A 13 -1.11 -2.00 -5.64
C GLN A 13 -0.08 -2.77 -4.81
N LYS A 14 -0.18 -4.10 -4.74
CA LYS A 14 0.81 -4.96 -4.06
C LYS A 14 2.20 -4.80 -4.67
N ARG A 15 2.32 -4.96 -5.99
CA ARG A 15 3.61 -4.78 -6.71
C ARG A 15 4.21 -3.38 -6.53
N LYS A 16 3.38 -2.34 -6.51
CA LYS A 16 3.85 -0.97 -6.23
C LYS A 16 4.35 -0.83 -4.78
N ALA A 17 3.65 -1.42 -3.82
CA ALA A 17 4.06 -1.37 -2.42
C ALA A 17 5.42 -2.07 -2.25
N GLU A 18 5.57 -3.28 -2.78
CA GLU A 18 6.83 -4.05 -2.74
C GLU A 18 8.02 -3.25 -3.32
N HIS A 19 7.86 -2.64 -4.49
CA HIS A 19 8.93 -1.83 -5.09
C HIS A 19 9.28 -0.56 -4.26
N ILE A 20 8.30 0.03 -3.57
CA ILE A 20 8.54 1.20 -2.72
C ILE A 20 9.21 0.77 -1.41
N GLU A 21 8.81 -0.37 -0.85
CA GLU A 21 9.40 -0.99 0.33
C GLU A 21 10.88 -1.30 0.09
N GLU A 22 11.21 -1.99 -0.99
CA GLU A 22 12.61 -2.28 -1.38
C GLU A 22 13.44 -1.00 -1.53
N SER A 23 12.84 0.09 -2.03
CA SER A 23 13.50 1.40 -2.12
C SER A 23 13.77 2.03 -0.75
N TYR A 24 12.96 1.75 0.27
CA TYR A 24 13.20 2.22 1.64
C TYR A 24 14.19 1.31 2.38
N GLU A 25 14.12 0.00 2.18
CA GLU A 25 15.08 -0.96 2.76
C GLU A 25 16.50 -0.71 2.25
N SER A 26 16.66 -0.49 0.94
CA SER A 26 17.95 -0.08 0.36
C SER A 26 18.49 1.24 0.90
N ARG A 27 17.62 2.10 1.46
CA ARG A 27 18.00 3.34 2.15
C ARG A 27 18.27 3.13 3.65
N GLY A 28 18.25 1.89 4.13
CA GLY A 28 18.50 1.52 5.53
C GLY A 28 17.29 1.69 6.45
N VAL A 29 16.09 1.81 5.90
CA VAL A 29 14.85 1.79 6.71
C VAL A 29 14.54 0.34 7.07
N SER A 30 14.08 0.09 8.31
CA SER A 30 13.66 -1.26 8.71
C SER A 30 12.44 -1.71 7.93
N GLU A 31 12.38 -3.01 7.57
CA GLU A 31 11.29 -3.66 6.83
C GLU A 31 9.90 -3.20 7.30
N LYS A 32 9.63 -3.28 8.62
CA LYS A 32 8.34 -2.87 9.20
C LYS A 32 7.98 -1.39 9.01
N GLU A 33 8.97 -0.52 8.87
CA GLU A 33 8.77 0.90 8.60
C GLU A 33 8.69 1.15 7.08
N ALA A 34 9.47 0.42 6.29
CA ALA A 34 9.41 0.41 4.83
C ALA A 34 8.04 -0.05 4.33
N GLU A 35 7.52 -1.19 4.82
CA GLU A 35 6.18 -1.70 4.53
C GLU A 35 5.12 -0.61 4.82
N ARG A 36 5.17 -0.01 6.02
CA ARG A 36 4.20 1.04 6.41
C ARG A 36 4.25 2.25 5.47
N ARG A 37 5.44 2.73 5.13
CA ARG A 37 5.62 3.87 4.21
C ARG A 37 5.20 3.53 2.79
N ALA A 38 5.47 2.32 2.34
CA ALA A 38 5.07 1.82 1.03
C ALA A 38 3.54 1.79 0.90
N TRP A 39 2.85 1.16 1.84
CA TRP A 39 1.39 1.11 1.84
C TRP A 39 0.74 2.49 1.99
N ALA A 40 1.31 3.37 2.80
CA ALA A 40 0.84 4.76 2.89
C ALA A 40 0.97 5.50 1.54
N THR A 41 2.07 5.27 0.82
CA THR A 41 2.30 5.88 -0.50
C THR A 41 1.31 5.38 -1.54
N VAL A 42 1.09 4.06 -1.60
CA VAL A 42 0.11 3.44 -2.50
C VAL A 42 -1.31 3.91 -2.18
N ASN A 43 -1.66 4.01 -0.90
CA ASN A 43 -2.96 4.53 -0.47
C ASN A 43 -3.15 6.00 -0.87
N LYS A 44 -2.12 6.84 -0.73
CA LYS A 44 -2.18 8.24 -1.14
C LYS A 44 -2.33 8.40 -2.66
N GLN A 45 -1.66 7.57 -3.46
CA GLN A 45 -1.70 7.66 -4.93
C GLN A 45 -3.00 7.11 -5.53
N GLU A 46 -3.57 6.05 -4.95
CA GLU A 46 -4.70 5.34 -5.54
C GLU A 46 -6.01 5.45 -4.72
N GLY A 47 -6.03 6.32 -3.71
CA GLY A 47 -7.22 6.64 -2.91
C GLY A 47 -7.53 5.66 -1.77
N GLY A 48 -6.63 4.71 -1.50
CA GLY A 48 -6.83 3.63 -0.52
C GLY A 48 -7.77 2.54 -1.05
N GLY A 49 -7.25 1.32 -1.22
CA GLY A 49 -8.05 0.11 -1.50
C GLY A 49 -9.12 0.27 -2.58
N LYS A 50 -8.74 0.13 -3.86
CA LYS A 50 -9.66 0.29 -5.01
C LYS A 50 -10.84 -0.69 -5.05
N LYS A 51 -10.92 -1.68 -4.14
CA LYS A 51 -12.04 -2.61 -4.05
C LYS A 51 -13.19 -2.14 -3.16
N SER A 52 -13.14 -0.93 -2.58
CA SER A 52 -14.25 -0.39 -1.76
C SER A 52 -14.58 1.04 -2.16
N GLY A 53 -15.07 1.23 -3.38
CA GLY A 53 -15.36 2.57 -3.91
C GLY A 53 -16.25 2.63 -5.14
N SER A 54 -17.13 1.66 -5.37
CA SER A 54 -18.31 1.88 -6.21
C SER A 54 -19.38 2.54 -5.34
N GLY A 55 -19.27 3.85 -5.13
CA GLY A 55 -20.15 4.57 -4.21
C GLY A 55 -20.03 6.08 -4.35
N ARG A 56 -20.13 6.58 -5.58
CA ARG A 56 -20.53 7.96 -5.87
C ARG A 56 -21.34 7.95 -7.17
N HIS A 57 -22.61 7.56 -7.06
CA HIS A 57 -23.80 8.08 -7.74
C HIS A 57 -24.99 7.19 -7.38
#